data_AF-A0A920EV83-F1
#
_entry.id   AF-A0A920EV83-F1
#
_cell.length_a   1.000
_cell.length_b   1.000
_cell.length_c   1.000
_cell.angle_alpha   90.00
_cell.angle_beta   90.00
_cell.angle_gamma   90.00
#
_symmetry.space_group_name_H-M   'P 1'
#
loop_
_entity.id
_entity.type
_entity.pdbx_description
1 polymer ?
#
loop_
_entity_poly.entity_id
_entity_poly.type
_entity_poly.pdbx_seq_one_letter_code
_entity_poly.pdbx_strand_id
1 'polypeptide(L)'
;MKLDIEEIKKLIPHRDPFLFVDTCEIIIPGEHGKSEKFFSDDEYFFKGHFPDNPIVPGVIIVEAMAQTAGIVVSYKLKDLKKNQFYL
;
A
#
# COMPACT_ATOMS: atom_id res chain seq x y z
N MET A 1 -4.06 -5.94 12.91
CA MET A 1 -3.71 -4.55 13.31
C MET A 1 -3.86 -3.66 12.07
N LYS A 2 -4.60 -2.55 12.15
CA LYS A 2 -4.85 -1.67 11.00
C LYS A 2 -3.90 -0.47 11.00
N LEU A 3 -3.25 -0.24 9.86
CA LEU A 3 -2.31 0.84 9.61
C LEU A 3 -2.99 1.94 8.79
N ASP A 4 -2.74 3.19 9.18
CA ASP A 4 -3.11 4.37 8.38
C ASP A 4 -2.01 4.73 7.36
N ILE A 5 -2.29 5.73 6.52
CA ILE A 5 -1.39 6.15 5.44
C ILE A 5 -0.05 6.70 5.96
N GLU A 6 -0.02 7.34 7.14
CA GLU A 6 1.21 7.89 7.71
C GLU A 6 2.09 6.78 8.31
N GLU A 7 1.49 5.71 8.82
CA GLU A 7 2.20 4.49 9.19
C GLU A 7 2.72 3.73 7.97
N ILE A 8 1.92 3.62 6.90
CA ILE A 8 2.31 2.99 5.64
C ILE A 8 3.52 3.69 5.02
N LYS A 9 3.54 5.03 4.98
CA LYS A 9 4.67 5.81 4.45
C LYS A 9 5.99 5.58 5.20
N LYS A 10 5.95 5.10 6.45
CA LYS A 10 7.15 4.71 7.22
C LYS A 10 7.66 3.32 6.86
N LEU A 11 6.85 2.50 6.20
CA LEU A 11 7.16 1.11 5.85
C LEU A 11 7.60 0.93 4.39
N ILE A 12 7.09 1.76 3.48
CA ILE A 12 7.42 1.72 2.05
C ILE A 12 7.80 3.12 1.52
N PRO A 13 8.65 3.19 0.47
CA PRO A 13 9.15 4.47 -0.04
C PRO A 13 8.14 5.23 -0.92
N HIS A 14 7.09 4.57 -1.41
CA HIS A 14 6.11 5.13 -2.35
C HIS A 14 5.41 6.38 -1.79
N ARG A 15 5.19 7.39 -2.64
CA ARG A 15 4.52 8.66 -2.34
C ARG A 15 3.59 9.02 -3.50
N ASP A 16 2.77 10.04 -3.30
CA ASP A 16 1.96 10.63 -4.36
C ASP A 16 2.81 10.97 -5.60
N PRO A 17 2.34 10.68 -6.84
CA PRO A 17 1.06 10.06 -7.18
C PRO A 17 1.10 8.53 -7.33
N PHE A 18 2.14 7.85 -6.82
CA PHE A 18 2.37 6.41 -7.02
C PHE A 18 2.24 5.56 -5.74
N LEU A 19 1.53 6.07 -4.74
CA LEU A 19 1.14 5.33 -3.53
C LEU A 19 -0.32 4.90 -3.67
N PHE A 20 -0.57 3.60 -3.78
CA PHE A 20 -1.89 3.04 -4.07
C PHE A 20 -2.44 2.20 -2.92
N VAL A 21 -2.16 2.61 -1.68
CA VAL A 21 -2.69 1.98 -0.47
C VAL A 21 -3.06 3.06 0.53
N ASP A 22 -4.34 3.14 0.90
CA ASP A 22 -4.85 4.14 1.86
C ASP A 22 -4.81 3.59 3.28
N THR A 23 -5.18 2.32 3.45
CA THR A 23 -5.07 1.60 4.73
C THR A 23 -4.61 0.16 4.50
N CYS A 24 -3.97 -0.43 5.51
CA CYS A 24 -3.55 -1.83 5.46
C CYS A 24 -3.75 -2.53 6.80
N GLU A 25 -4.48 -3.63 6.80
CA GLU A 25 -4.60 -4.54 7.92
C GLU A 25 -3.54 -5.64 7.84
N ILE A 26 -2.66 -5.68 8.84
CA ILE A 26 -1.74 -6.80 9.05
C ILE A 26 -2.50 -7.90 9.78
N ILE A 27 -2.64 -9.05 9.11
CA ILE A 27 -3.33 -10.25 9.63
C ILE A 27 -2.29 -11.20 10.24
N ILE A 28 -1.25 -11.56 9.47
CA ILE A 28 -0.08 -12.32 9.92
C ILE A 28 1.20 -11.57 9.50
N PRO A 29 1.98 -11.01 10.45
CA PRO A 29 3.18 -10.24 10.13
C PRO A 29 4.18 -10.99 9.24
N GLY A 30 4.45 -10.47 8.05
CA GLY A 30 5.38 -11.05 7.07
C GLY A 30 4.78 -12.13 6.17
N GLU A 31 3.50 -12.46 6.32
CA GLU A 31 2.84 -13.53 5.56
C GLU A 31 1.53 -13.08 4.90
N HIS A 32 0.63 -12.44 5.66
CA HIS A 32 -0.70 -12.09 5.18
C HIS A 32 -1.15 -10.72 5.68
N GLY A 33 -1.65 -9.90 4.77
CA GLY A 33 -2.38 -8.67 5.07
C GLY A 33 -3.36 -8.33 3.96
N LYS A 34 -4.26 -7.40 4.27
CA LYS A 34 -5.26 -6.86 3.35
C LYS A 34 -5.10 -5.35 3.28
N SER A 35 -5.23 -4.76 2.11
CA SER A 35 -5.24 -3.31 1.93
C SER A 35 -6.54 -2.81 1.34
N GLU A 36 -6.78 -1.51 1.48
CA GLU A 36 -7.88 -0.80 0.86
C GLU A 36 -7.31 0.42 0.12
N LYS A 37 -7.80 0.65 -1.11
CA LYS A 37 -7.50 1.83 -1.93
C LYS A 37 -8.80 2.31 -2.56
N PHE A 38 -9.10 3.58 -2.35
CA PHE A 38 -10.13 4.31 -3.05
C PHE A 38 -9.53 5.05 -4.23
N PHE A 39 -10.09 4.84 -5.42
CA PHE A 39 -9.74 5.58 -6.63
C PHE A 39 -10.81 6.65 -6.85
N SER A 40 -10.45 7.91 -6.61
CA SER A 40 -11.32 9.06 -6.85
C SER A 40 -11.30 9.45 -8.33
N ASP A 41 -12.35 10.12 -8.80
CA ASP A 41 -12.49 10.49 -10.22
C ASP A 41 -11.37 11.42 -10.74
N ASP A 42 -10.62 12.06 -9.84
CA ASP A 42 -9.50 12.97 -10.15
C ASP A 42 -8.13 12.26 -10.25
N GLU A 43 -8.07 10.94 -10.07
CA GLU A 43 -6.84 10.16 -10.22
C GLU A 43 -6.18 10.42 -11.59
N TYR A 44 -4.86 10.67 -11.56
CA TYR A 44 -4.12 11.20 -12.72
C TYR A 44 -4.23 10.31 -13.98
N PHE A 45 -4.36 9.00 -13.80
CA PHE A 45 -4.44 8.03 -14.90
C PHE A 45 -5.81 8.01 -15.59
N PHE A 46 -6.89 8.47 -14.95
CA PHE A 46 -8.22 8.52 -15.60
C PHE A 46 -8.27 9.53 -16.75
N LYS A 47 -7.38 10.53 -16.77
CA LYS A 47 -7.22 11.46 -17.91
C LYS A 47 -6.87 10.74 -19.22
N GLY A 48 -6.25 9.57 -19.14
CA GLY A 48 -5.78 8.79 -20.29
C GLY A 48 -6.31 7.35 -20.35
N HIS A 49 -6.99 6.86 -19.30
CA HIS A 49 -7.41 5.46 -19.22
C HIS A 49 -8.88 5.34 -18.76
N PHE A 50 -9.86 5.56 -19.63
CA PHE A 50 -9.75 6.18 -20.96
C PHE A 50 -10.57 7.48 -20.97
N PRO A 51 -10.27 8.45 -21.86
CA PRO A 51 -11.15 9.60 -22.05
C PRO A 51 -12.60 9.13 -22.26
N ASP A 52 -13.54 9.78 -21.57
CA ASP A 52 -14.99 9.47 -21.57
C ASP A 52 -15.39 8.07 -21.07
N ASN A 53 -14.44 7.24 -20.62
CA ASN A 53 -14.67 5.92 -20.04
C ASN A 53 -13.57 5.57 -19.03
N PRO A 54 -13.58 6.18 -17.83
CA PRO A 54 -12.54 5.98 -16.82
C PRO A 54 -12.55 4.54 -16.30
N ILE A 55 -11.41 3.86 -16.40
CA ILE A 55 -11.19 2.49 -15.95
C ILE A 55 -9.90 2.46 -15.16
N VAL A 56 -9.85 1.80 -14.00
CA VAL A 56 -8.59 1.67 -13.27
C VAL A 56 -7.65 0.76 -14.09
N PRO A 57 -6.42 1.19 -14.43
CA PRO A 57 -5.51 0.33 -15.17
C PRO A 57 -5.20 -0.94 -14.37
N GLY A 58 -5.29 -2.12 -14.99
CA GLY A 58 -5.03 -3.39 -14.30
C GLY A 58 -3.63 -3.45 -13.66
N VAL A 59 -2.65 -2.80 -14.27
CA VAL A 59 -1.29 -2.68 -13.72
C VAL A 59 -1.22 -1.88 -12.42
N ILE A 60 -2.11 -0.91 -12.20
CA ILE A 60 -2.20 -0.16 -10.94
C ILE A 60 -2.77 -1.05 -9.83
N ILE A 61 -3.71 -1.95 -10.16
CA ILE A 61 -4.22 -2.95 -9.20
C ILE A 61 -3.09 -3.91 -8.80
N VAL A 62 -2.30 -4.38 -9.77
CA VAL A 62 -1.13 -5.24 -9.50
C VAL A 62 -0.10 -4.52 -8.64
N GLU A 63 0.20 -3.26 -8.94
CA GLU A 63 1.10 -2.44 -8.14
C GLU A 63 0.59 -2.23 -6.71
N ALA A 64 -0.70 -1.94 -6.52
CA ALA A 64 -1.31 -1.83 -5.19
C ALA A 64 -1.17 -3.13 -4.38
N MET A 65 -1.33 -4.29 -5.01
CA MET A 65 -1.08 -5.59 -4.37
C MET A 65 0.40 -5.78 -4.01
N ALA A 66 1.32 -5.36 -4.89
CA ALA A 66 2.77 -5.41 -4.61
C ALA A 66 3.17 -4.49 -3.43
N GLN A 67 2.62 -3.28 -3.38
CA GLN A 67 2.82 -2.36 -2.24
C GLN A 67 2.28 -2.95 -0.95
N THR A 68 1.13 -3.62 -1.00
CA THR A 68 0.55 -4.34 0.15
C THR A 68 1.48 -5.42 0.68
N ALA A 69 2.05 -6.25 -0.21
CA ALA A 69 3.05 -7.24 0.18
C ALA A 69 4.29 -6.58 0.81
N GLY A 70 4.76 -5.48 0.21
CA GLY A 70 5.87 -4.68 0.75
C GLY A 70 5.60 -4.17 2.17
N ILE A 71 4.39 -3.66 2.43
CA ILE A 71 3.96 -3.20 3.76
C ILE A 71 3.99 -4.36 4.76
N VAL A 72 3.42 -5.51 4.40
CA VAL A 72 3.33 -6.70 5.28
C VAL A 72 4.72 -7.21 5.67
N VAL A 73 5.65 -7.28 4.72
CA VAL A 73 7.04 -7.70 4.98
C VAL A 73 7.81 -6.64 5.77
N SER A 74 7.74 -5.37 5.37
CA SER A 74 8.40 -4.26 6.09
C SER A 74 7.95 -4.16 7.54
N TYR A 75 6.66 -4.42 7.81
CA TYR A 75 6.12 -4.42 9.16
C TYR A 75 6.81 -5.46 10.04
N LYS A 76 6.97 -6.70 9.55
CA LYS A 76 7.69 -7.77 10.27
C LYS A 76 9.15 -7.40 10.54
N LEU A 77 9.84 -6.83 9.55
CA LEU A 77 11.24 -6.42 9.69
C LEU A 77 11.43 -5.31 10.73
N LYS A 78 10.52 -4.34 10.78
CA LYS A 78 10.53 -3.27 11.78
C LYS A 78 10.33 -3.83 13.19
N ASP A 79 9.42 -4.77 13.37
CA ASP A 79 9.14 -5.43 14.65
C ASP A 79 10.36 -6.24 15.15
N LEU A 80 11.00 -7.00 14.26
CA LEU A 80 12.24 -7.73 14.56
C LEU A 80 13.36 -6.80 15.03
N LYS A 81 13.58 -5.68 14.31
CA LYS A 81 14.59 -4.68 14.71
C LYS A 81 14.28 -4.11 16.08
N LYS A 82 13.02 -3.78 16.37
CA LYS A 82 12.62 -3.28 17.69
C LYS A 82 13.01 -4.26 18.80
N ASN A 83 12.71 -5.55 18.63
CA ASN A 83 13.00 -6.56 19.65
C ASN A 83 14.50 -6.83 19.84
N GLN A 84 15.32 -6.61 18.81
CA GLN A 84 16.78 -6.78 18.89
C GLN A 84 17.45 -5.72 19.78
N PHE A 85 16.87 -4.53 19.95
CA PHE A 85 17.42 -3.47 20.82
C PHE A 85 16.99 -3.59 22.30
N TYR A 86 16.13 -4.55 22.63
CA TYR A 86 15.69 -4.81 24.02
C TYR A 86 16.32 -6.08 24.63
N LEU A 87 17.31 -6.67 23.96
CA LEU A 87 18.20 -7.72 24.46
C LEU A 87 19.61 -7.15 24.61
#